data_AF-A0A6F8XWU8-F1
#
_entry.id   AF-A0A6F8XWU8-F1
#
_cell.length_a   1.000
_cell.length_b   1.000
_cell.length_c   1.000
_cell.angle_alpha   90.00
_cell.angle_beta   90.00
_cell.angle_gamma   90.00
#
_symmetry.space_group_name_H-M   'P 1'
#
loop_
_entity.id
_entity.type
_entity.pdbx_description
1 polymer ?
#
loop_
_entity_poly.entity_id
_entity_poly.type
_entity_poly.pdbx_seq_one_letter_code
_entity_poly.pdbx_strand_id
1 'polypeptide(L)'
;MDETSTLYQAAADRFATAKAGTRSAAAEALIALAAADPELRQPVADTLCAWLRTPPADAAGERRVVLRLLTDRLRTTGGEWEGVSVDLSGATLVDVDFRGCRLDGAGFADARFVGTAIFDGATFDDDALFQRAVFHGDASFAGTGFGGHAVFGRARFRARADFTGASFSGMAWFGRGTETWWDDDEAWDTVEEIDPAPWDELNEDDPEWPVAVLIEDYQDWEEGGDGARFAADVSFVDARFAGPAWFYYARFGAAATFAGARFAGRVHLDQPAVDLTRAHWASGNEDGESVWPLGWTVRPADGGDLVPDTSVAPYTGQLAVPDPAVRAAGLGILDQLGDDRPELRQRVLATLCAFLRIPIPFDLRANGRTTEQVALLSLRQQAQQLIARRLRPGPGQWPGMNLWLSGATLVDLDLSGCEARFVELTGAQFHGTTRFDGSRFGQASFTLGGPEGRATFHGDVVFGADPPAHVVLHGHR
;
A
#
# COMPACT_ATOMS: atom_id res chain seq x y z
N MET A 1 -38.87 -20.28 -19.09
CA MET A 1 -38.39 -19.09 -18.38
C MET A 1 -39.28 -18.99 -17.16
N ASP A 2 -38.70 -19.14 -15.97
CA ASP A 2 -39.45 -19.16 -14.71
C ASP A 2 -40.11 -17.79 -14.44
N GLU A 3 -41.27 -17.76 -13.80
CA GLU A 3 -42.05 -16.55 -13.52
C GLU A 3 -41.25 -15.57 -12.65
N THR A 4 -40.50 -16.11 -11.67
CA THR A 4 -39.59 -15.37 -10.79
C THR A 4 -38.46 -14.69 -11.56
N SER A 5 -37.84 -15.39 -12.53
CA SER A 5 -36.81 -14.84 -13.41
C SER A 5 -37.36 -13.69 -14.27
N THR A 6 -38.61 -13.80 -14.74
CA THR A 6 -39.26 -12.75 -15.54
C THR A 6 -39.56 -11.51 -14.69
N LEU A 7 -40.04 -11.69 -13.45
CA LEU A 7 -40.31 -10.61 -12.50
C LEU A 7 -39.02 -9.88 -12.08
N TYR A 8 -37.94 -10.61 -11.85
CA TYR A 8 -36.62 -10.06 -11.58
C TYR A 8 -36.13 -9.20 -12.75
N GLN A 9 -36.14 -9.72 -13.99
CA GLN A 9 -35.70 -8.97 -15.16
C GLN A 9 -36.49 -7.68 -15.35
N ALA A 10 -37.82 -7.73 -15.19
CA ALA A 10 -38.66 -6.53 -15.25
C ALA A 10 -38.38 -5.54 -14.11
N ALA A 11 -37.93 -5.99 -12.94
CA ALA A 11 -37.50 -5.12 -11.84
C ALA A 11 -36.12 -4.51 -12.09
N ALA A 12 -35.17 -5.29 -12.61
CA ALA A 12 -33.83 -4.85 -12.96
C ALA A 12 -33.87 -3.78 -14.06
N ASP A 13 -34.66 -3.99 -15.11
CA ASP A 13 -34.89 -3.01 -16.18
C ASP A 13 -35.47 -1.70 -15.64
N ARG A 14 -36.43 -1.79 -14.71
CA ARG A 14 -37.03 -0.61 -14.06
C ARG A 14 -36.00 0.14 -13.20
N PHE A 15 -35.11 -0.55 -12.52
CA PHE A 15 -34.05 0.06 -11.72
C PHE A 15 -33.00 0.75 -12.61
N ALA A 16 -32.55 0.07 -13.67
CA ALA A 16 -31.59 0.60 -14.64
C ALA A 16 -32.13 1.86 -15.35
N THR A 17 -33.42 1.86 -15.72
CA THR A 17 -34.08 2.96 -16.42
C THR A 17 -34.75 3.98 -15.51
N ALA A 18 -34.69 3.80 -14.18
CA ALA A 18 -35.30 4.71 -13.21
C ALA A 18 -34.79 6.14 -13.40
N LYS A 19 -35.66 7.12 -13.22
CA LYS A 19 -35.26 8.53 -13.20
C LYS A 19 -34.51 8.84 -11.90
N ALA A 20 -33.64 9.85 -11.94
CA ALA A 20 -33.01 10.35 -10.72
C ALA A 20 -34.07 10.74 -9.68
N GLY A 21 -33.92 10.26 -8.45
CA GLY A 21 -34.85 10.48 -7.35
C GLY A 21 -35.94 9.41 -7.20
N THR A 22 -36.07 8.47 -8.14
CA THR A 22 -37.02 7.33 -8.04
C THR A 22 -36.32 5.97 -7.92
N ARG A 23 -34.99 5.95 -7.94
CA ARG A 23 -34.22 4.71 -8.03
C ARG A 23 -34.14 3.96 -6.70
N SER A 24 -34.22 4.67 -5.57
CA SER A 24 -34.35 4.04 -4.24
C SER A 24 -35.59 3.16 -4.15
N ALA A 25 -36.74 3.62 -4.64
CA ALA A 25 -37.97 2.83 -4.66
C ALA A 25 -37.86 1.60 -5.60
N ALA A 26 -37.14 1.74 -6.72
CA ALA A 26 -36.86 0.61 -7.60
C ALA A 26 -35.90 -0.42 -6.96
N ALA A 27 -34.91 0.05 -6.19
CA ALA A 27 -34.03 -0.81 -5.40
C ALA A 27 -34.79 -1.57 -4.30
N GLU A 28 -35.69 -0.89 -3.58
CA GLU A 28 -36.56 -1.53 -2.59
C GLU A 28 -37.44 -2.64 -3.21
N ALA A 29 -37.93 -2.43 -4.44
CA ALA A 29 -38.68 -3.45 -5.16
C ALA A 29 -37.82 -4.68 -5.53
N LEU A 30 -36.57 -4.48 -5.92
CA LEU A 30 -35.61 -5.58 -6.14
C LEU A 30 -35.32 -6.33 -4.83
N ILE A 31 -35.05 -5.60 -3.75
CA ILE A 31 -34.79 -6.19 -2.43
C ILE A 31 -36.00 -6.98 -1.91
N ALA A 32 -37.23 -6.51 -2.17
CA ALA A 32 -38.44 -7.25 -1.82
C ALA A 32 -38.56 -8.59 -2.57
N LEU A 33 -38.10 -8.66 -3.83
CA LEU A 33 -38.03 -9.93 -4.56
C LEU A 33 -37.00 -10.86 -3.93
N ALA A 34 -35.79 -10.38 -3.60
CA ALA A 34 -34.76 -11.16 -2.91
C ALA A 34 -35.12 -11.56 -1.47
N ALA A 35 -36.05 -10.84 -0.83
CA ALA A 35 -36.63 -11.23 0.45
C ALA A 35 -37.64 -12.39 0.31
N ALA A 36 -38.34 -12.45 -0.82
CA ALA A 36 -39.29 -13.52 -1.12
C ALA A 36 -38.60 -14.78 -1.67
N ASP A 37 -37.50 -14.60 -2.41
CA ASP A 37 -36.71 -15.67 -3.00
C ASP A 37 -35.20 -15.48 -2.72
N PRO A 38 -34.61 -16.29 -1.82
CA PRO A 38 -33.18 -16.24 -1.51
C PRO A 38 -32.25 -16.43 -2.72
N GLU A 39 -32.68 -17.13 -3.78
CA GLU A 39 -31.86 -17.32 -4.99
C GLU A 39 -31.63 -15.99 -5.75
N LEU A 40 -32.48 -14.99 -5.51
CA LEU A 40 -32.35 -13.65 -6.10
C LEU A 40 -31.43 -12.71 -5.31
N ARG A 41 -30.91 -13.10 -4.14
CA ARG A 41 -30.07 -12.21 -3.31
C ARG A 41 -28.80 -11.77 -4.03
N GLN A 42 -28.05 -12.73 -4.58
CA GLN A 42 -26.85 -12.43 -5.36
C GLN A 42 -27.17 -11.64 -6.64
N PRO A 43 -28.12 -12.06 -7.51
CA PRO A 43 -28.50 -11.27 -8.70
C PRO A 43 -28.94 -9.83 -8.38
N VAL A 44 -29.67 -9.63 -7.29
CA VAL A 44 -30.07 -8.29 -6.85
C VAL A 44 -28.84 -7.50 -6.36
N ALA A 45 -27.96 -8.08 -5.54
CA ALA A 45 -26.73 -7.44 -5.12
C ALA A 45 -25.88 -7.00 -6.33
N ASP A 46 -25.71 -7.88 -7.32
CA ASP A 46 -24.97 -7.62 -8.56
C ASP A 46 -25.59 -6.45 -9.34
N THR A 47 -26.93 -6.42 -9.48
CA THR A 47 -27.64 -5.33 -10.16
C THR A 47 -27.42 -3.98 -9.47
N LEU A 48 -27.48 -3.95 -8.13
CA LEU A 48 -27.25 -2.73 -7.36
C LEU A 48 -25.79 -2.27 -7.47
N CYS A 49 -24.85 -3.22 -7.36
CA CYS A 49 -23.41 -2.98 -7.46
C CYS A 49 -23.02 -2.46 -8.84
N ALA A 50 -23.49 -3.09 -9.93
CA ALA A 50 -23.26 -2.66 -11.30
C ALA A 50 -23.70 -1.20 -11.53
N TRP A 51 -24.83 -0.79 -10.96
CA TRP A 51 -25.26 0.60 -11.03
C TRP A 51 -24.38 1.54 -10.19
N LEU A 52 -23.97 1.12 -8.99
CA LEU A 52 -23.05 1.89 -8.13
C LEU A 52 -21.67 2.08 -8.78
N ARG A 53 -21.21 1.15 -9.62
CA ARG A 53 -19.95 1.24 -10.38
C ARG A 53 -20.00 2.27 -11.52
N THR A 54 -21.18 2.64 -12.02
CA THR A 54 -21.27 3.68 -13.07
C THR A 54 -20.72 5.03 -12.57
N PRO A 55 -20.26 5.95 -13.42
CA PRO A 55 -19.77 7.26 -12.99
C PRO A 55 -20.84 8.10 -12.25
N PRO A 56 -20.49 8.80 -11.15
CA PRO A 56 -21.45 9.57 -10.37
C PRO A 56 -21.90 10.85 -11.11
N ALA A 57 -22.97 10.76 -11.89
CA ALA A 57 -23.63 11.91 -12.54
C ALA A 57 -24.58 12.63 -11.56
N ASP A 58 -24.03 13.43 -10.64
CA ASP A 58 -24.73 14.25 -9.61
C ASP A 58 -25.70 13.50 -8.68
N ALA A 59 -25.72 12.17 -8.72
CA ALA A 59 -26.63 11.30 -7.96
C ALA A 59 -26.06 10.83 -6.60
N ALA A 60 -25.15 11.60 -5.98
CA ALA A 60 -24.45 11.16 -4.76
C ALA A 60 -25.40 10.79 -3.61
N GLY A 61 -26.49 11.55 -3.42
CA GLY A 61 -27.49 11.24 -2.39
C GLY A 61 -28.24 9.94 -2.65
N GLU A 62 -28.64 9.69 -3.90
CA GLU A 62 -29.37 8.47 -4.27
C GLU A 62 -28.47 7.23 -4.19
N ARG A 63 -27.20 7.36 -4.60
CA ARG A 63 -26.18 6.31 -4.45
C ARG A 63 -25.97 5.91 -2.99
N ARG A 64 -25.86 6.88 -2.08
CA ARG A 64 -25.79 6.61 -0.64
C ARG A 64 -27.01 5.85 -0.13
N VAL A 65 -28.21 6.19 -0.61
CA VAL A 65 -29.43 5.48 -0.21
C VAL A 65 -29.43 4.04 -0.74
N VAL A 66 -29.09 3.81 -2.01
CA VAL A 66 -29.02 2.46 -2.59
C VAL A 66 -27.96 1.60 -1.91
N LEU A 67 -26.76 2.15 -1.68
CA LEU A 67 -25.71 1.45 -0.94
C LEU A 67 -26.18 1.11 0.48
N ARG A 68 -26.81 2.05 1.18
CA ARG A 68 -27.35 1.78 2.52
C ARG A 68 -28.36 0.65 2.50
N LEU A 69 -29.31 0.65 1.55
CA LEU A 69 -30.31 -0.42 1.40
C LEU A 69 -29.65 -1.79 1.22
N LEU A 70 -28.57 -1.88 0.43
CA LEU A 70 -27.77 -3.10 0.29
C LEU A 70 -27.09 -3.47 1.61
N THR A 71 -26.34 -2.56 2.22
CA THR A 71 -25.62 -2.84 3.48
C THR A 71 -26.55 -3.24 4.63
N ASP A 72 -27.75 -2.70 4.70
CA ASP A 72 -28.74 -3.07 5.73
C ASP A 72 -29.17 -4.54 5.63
N ARG A 73 -29.06 -5.16 4.44
CA ARG A 73 -29.32 -6.60 4.24
C ARG A 73 -28.12 -7.48 4.56
N LEU A 74 -26.91 -6.94 4.39
CA LEU A 74 -25.65 -7.62 4.67
C LEU A 74 -25.27 -7.60 6.17
N ARG A 75 -25.88 -6.74 6.98
CA ARG A 75 -25.63 -6.69 8.43
C ARG A 75 -26.11 -7.96 9.15
N THR A 76 -25.27 -8.48 10.03
CA THR A 76 -25.53 -9.66 10.91
C THR A 76 -26.76 -9.49 11.82
N THR A 77 -27.20 -8.26 12.07
CA THR A 77 -28.39 -7.96 12.87
C THR A 77 -29.70 -7.91 12.05
N GLY A 78 -29.62 -8.03 10.71
CA GLY A 78 -30.65 -7.58 9.77
C GLY A 78 -31.44 -8.65 9.00
N GLY A 79 -31.22 -9.95 9.22
CA GLY A 79 -31.92 -11.04 8.51
C GLY A 79 -31.22 -11.45 7.22
N GLU A 80 -30.12 -12.17 7.41
CA GLU A 80 -28.90 -12.25 6.61
C GLU A 80 -29.08 -12.62 5.13
N TRP A 81 -28.61 -11.74 4.26
CA TRP A 81 -28.11 -12.11 2.94
C TRP A 81 -26.74 -12.80 3.10
N GLU A 82 -26.73 -13.94 3.79
CA GLU A 82 -25.53 -14.77 3.98
C GLU A 82 -25.07 -15.35 2.63
N GLY A 83 -23.75 -15.47 2.45
CA GLY A 83 -23.15 -15.98 1.21
C GLY A 83 -23.30 -15.04 0.01
N VAL A 84 -23.55 -13.75 0.24
CA VAL A 84 -23.63 -12.75 -0.83
C VAL A 84 -22.32 -12.01 -0.96
N SER A 85 -21.79 -11.99 -2.18
CA SER A 85 -20.62 -11.23 -2.59
C SER A 85 -21.01 -9.86 -3.16
N VAL A 86 -20.10 -8.89 -3.06
CA VAL A 86 -20.28 -7.56 -3.67
C VAL A 86 -19.08 -7.21 -4.54
N ASP A 87 -19.35 -6.64 -5.72
CA ASP A 87 -18.32 -6.05 -6.59
C ASP A 87 -18.58 -4.56 -6.78
N LEU A 88 -17.84 -3.75 -6.04
CA LEU A 88 -17.83 -2.29 -6.09
C LEU A 88 -16.51 -1.76 -6.66
N SER A 89 -15.83 -2.56 -7.48
CA SER A 89 -14.56 -2.17 -8.11
C SER A 89 -14.76 -0.97 -9.06
N GLY A 90 -13.83 -0.03 -9.03
CA GLY A 90 -13.90 1.26 -9.75
C GLY A 90 -14.98 2.23 -9.26
N ALA A 91 -15.81 1.85 -8.28
CA ALA A 91 -16.90 2.70 -7.82
C ALA A 91 -16.40 3.92 -7.04
N THR A 92 -17.10 5.05 -7.17
CA THR A 92 -16.94 6.19 -6.25
C THR A 92 -18.02 6.11 -5.18
N LEU A 93 -17.61 5.85 -3.94
CA LEU A 93 -18.49 5.60 -2.80
C LEU A 93 -18.32 6.73 -1.77
N VAL A 94 -19.42 7.32 -1.32
CA VAL A 94 -19.40 8.50 -0.44
C VAL A 94 -19.95 8.14 0.94
N ASP A 95 -19.16 8.40 1.99
CA ASP A 95 -19.53 8.14 3.40
C ASP A 95 -20.07 6.72 3.62
N VAL A 96 -19.25 5.71 3.30
CA VAL A 96 -19.68 4.30 3.36
C VAL A 96 -19.72 3.77 4.79
N ASP A 97 -20.70 2.91 5.05
CA ASP A 97 -20.92 2.28 6.35
C ASP A 97 -21.26 0.80 6.17
N PHE A 98 -20.22 -0.03 6.22
CA PHE A 98 -20.26 -1.49 6.23
C PHE A 98 -20.16 -2.07 7.64
N ARG A 99 -20.43 -1.28 8.69
CA ARG A 99 -20.26 -1.75 10.08
C ARG A 99 -21.08 -3.00 10.37
N GLY A 100 -20.42 -4.05 10.85
CA GLY A 100 -21.08 -5.32 11.18
C GLY A 100 -21.74 -6.02 9.98
N CYS A 101 -21.39 -5.64 8.75
CA CYS A 101 -21.77 -6.39 7.55
C CYS A 101 -21.02 -7.72 7.51
N ARG A 102 -21.68 -8.76 7.01
CA ARG A 102 -21.07 -10.03 6.63
C ARG A 102 -21.18 -10.16 5.12
N LEU A 103 -20.03 -10.27 4.47
CA LEU A 103 -19.90 -10.42 3.02
C LEU A 103 -19.17 -11.72 2.76
N ASP A 104 -19.51 -12.40 1.68
CA ASP A 104 -18.74 -13.57 1.23
C ASP A 104 -17.43 -13.08 0.59
N GLY A 105 -17.43 -12.81 -0.72
CA GLY A 105 -16.37 -12.05 -1.39
C GLY A 105 -16.68 -10.55 -1.49
N ALA A 106 -15.65 -9.70 -1.45
CA ALA A 106 -15.85 -8.25 -1.62
C ALA A 106 -14.77 -7.58 -2.48
N GLY A 107 -15.18 -7.13 -3.66
CA GLY A 107 -14.37 -6.36 -4.61
C GLY A 107 -14.48 -4.85 -4.39
N PHE A 108 -13.35 -4.21 -4.11
CA PHE A 108 -13.18 -2.75 -4.01
C PHE A 108 -11.93 -2.28 -4.78
N ALA A 109 -11.46 -3.05 -5.76
CA ALA A 109 -10.32 -2.69 -6.58
C ALA A 109 -10.56 -1.33 -7.26
N ASP A 110 -9.61 -0.41 -7.25
CA ASP A 110 -9.76 0.95 -7.80
C ASP A 110 -10.94 1.78 -7.25
N ALA A 111 -11.60 1.32 -6.18
CA ALA A 111 -12.69 2.07 -5.58
C ALA A 111 -12.19 3.37 -4.94
N ARG A 112 -12.95 4.45 -5.09
CA ARG A 112 -12.70 5.75 -4.46
C ARG A 112 -13.66 5.95 -3.31
N PHE A 113 -13.16 5.90 -2.09
CA PHE A 113 -13.91 6.20 -0.88
C PHE A 113 -13.75 7.69 -0.55
N VAL A 114 -14.82 8.46 -0.77
CA VAL A 114 -14.90 9.89 -0.49
C VAL A 114 -15.59 10.11 0.85
N GLY A 115 -14.99 10.91 1.71
CA GLY A 115 -15.48 11.06 3.09
C GLY A 115 -15.03 9.89 3.96
N THR A 116 -15.82 9.57 4.99
CA THR A 116 -15.43 8.52 5.97
C THR A 116 -15.80 7.14 5.42
N ALA A 117 -14.90 6.16 5.53
CA ALA A 117 -15.17 4.78 5.17
C ALA A 117 -15.11 3.88 6.40
N ILE A 118 -16.22 3.23 6.74
CA ILE A 118 -16.32 2.44 7.97
C ILE A 118 -16.65 0.98 7.67
N PHE A 119 -15.76 0.09 8.09
CA PHE A 119 -15.85 -1.37 8.01
C PHE A 119 -15.80 -2.03 9.39
N ASP A 120 -15.97 -1.26 10.48
CA ASP A 120 -15.80 -1.76 11.84
C ASP A 120 -16.67 -2.98 12.14
N GLY A 121 -16.03 -4.03 12.65
CA GLY A 121 -16.68 -5.31 12.96
C GLY A 121 -17.30 -6.02 11.75
N ALA A 122 -17.02 -5.58 10.52
CA ALA A 122 -17.41 -6.33 9.33
C ALA A 122 -16.66 -7.66 9.26
N THR A 123 -17.25 -8.64 8.59
CA THR A 123 -16.63 -9.94 8.30
C THR A 123 -16.69 -10.19 6.80
N PHE A 124 -15.54 -10.51 6.22
CA PHE A 124 -15.39 -11.02 4.86
C PHE A 124 -15.09 -12.51 4.98
N ASP A 125 -16.00 -13.38 4.59
CA ASP A 125 -15.81 -14.83 4.75
C ASP A 125 -14.82 -15.38 3.72
N ASP A 126 -14.76 -14.75 2.53
CA ASP A 126 -13.82 -15.01 1.45
C ASP A 126 -12.89 -13.79 1.23
N ASP A 127 -12.29 -13.68 0.04
CA ASP A 127 -11.33 -12.63 -0.31
C ASP A 127 -11.93 -11.22 -0.29
N ALA A 128 -11.14 -10.29 0.25
CA ALA A 128 -11.44 -8.86 0.33
C ALA A 128 -10.38 -8.06 -0.44
N LEU A 129 -10.77 -7.55 -1.60
CA LEU A 129 -9.88 -6.99 -2.61
C LEU A 129 -9.95 -5.45 -2.59
N PHE A 130 -8.92 -4.80 -2.06
CA PHE A 130 -8.79 -3.34 -1.97
C PHE A 130 -7.60 -2.80 -2.78
N GLN A 131 -7.08 -3.57 -3.73
CA GLN A 131 -5.92 -3.14 -4.52
C GLN A 131 -6.20 -1.81 -5.23
N ARG A 132 -5.25 -0.88 -5.15
CA ARG A 132 -5.36 0.49 -5.68
C ARG A 132 -6.56 1.32 -5.16
N ALA A 133 -7.30 0.84 -4.15
CA ALA A 133 -8.38 1.61 -3.56
C ALA A 133 -7.85 2.92 -2.95
N VAL A 134 -8.61 4.01 -3.10
CA VAL A 134 -8.25 5.33 -2.58
C VAL A 134 -9.22 5.76 -1.49
N PHE A 135 -8.73 5.89 -0.27
CA PHE A 135 -9.44 6.43 0.88
C PHE A 135 -9.06 7.90 1.07
N HIS A 136 -9.97 8.80 0.68
CA HIS A 136 -9.75 10.25 0.78
C HIS A 136 -9.91 10.77 2.21
N GLY A 137 -10.86 10.23 2.98
CA GLY A 137 -11.07 10.53 4.38
C GLY A 137 -10.61 9.40 5.29
N ASP A 138 -11.01 9.45 6.57
CA ASP A 138 -10.65 8.43 7.56
C ASP A 138 -11.24 7.07 7.16
N ALA A 139 -10.43 6.01 7.24
CA ALA A 139 -10.81 4.65 6.93
C ALA A 139 -10.67 3.78 8.19
N SER A 140 -11.75 3.14 8.61
CA SER A 140 -11.78 2.33 9.83
C SER A 140 -12.17 0.89 9.51
N PHE A 141 -11.31 -0.03 9.91
CA PHE A 141 -11.42 -1.49 9.83
C PHE A 141 -11.30 -2.09 11.25
N ALA A 142 -11.76 -1.36 12.26
CA ALA A 142 -11.57 -1.74 13.64
C ALA A 142 -12.35 -3.02 13.96
N GLY A 143 -11.65 -4.05 14.44
CA GLY A 143 -12.24 -5.36 14.71
C GLY A 143 -12.80 -6.08 13.49
N THR A 144 -12.44 -5.68 12.27
CA THR A 144 -12.85 -6.37 11.03
C THR A 144 -12.20 -7.75 10.95
N GLY A 145 -12.96 -8.74 10.50
CA GLY A 145 -12.47 -10.09 10.22
C GLY A 145 -12.33 -10.33 8.72
N PHE A 146 -11.13 -10.72 8.28
CA PHE A 146 -10.84 -11.21 6.93
C PHE A 146 -10.63 -12.73 7.01
N GLY A 147 -11.58 -13.49 6.48
CA GLY A 147 -11.60 -14.95 6.42
C GLY A 147 -10.70 -15.49 5.32
N GLY A 148 -10.79 -14.89 4.12
CA GLY A 148 -9.85 -15.11 3.02
C GLY A 148 -8.63 -14.19 3.05
N HIS A 149 -8.09 -13.91 1.86
CA HIS A 149 -7.02 -12.96 1.62
C HIS A 149 -7.53 -11.51 1.72
N ALA A 150 -6.74 -10.65 2.35
CA ALA A 150 -7.02 -9.22 2.42
C ALA A 150 -5.94 -8.47 1.62
N VAL A 151 -6.31 -7.99 0.44
CA VAL A 151 -5.36 -7.40 -0.52
C VAL A 151 -5.49 -5.89 -0.52
N PHE A 152 -4.56 -5.21 0.14
CA PHE A 152 -4.42 -3.75 0.16
C PHE A 152 -3.24 -3.27 -0.69
N GLY A 153 -2.72 -4.11 -1.59
CA GLY A 153 -1.62 -3.77 -2.48
C GLY A 153 -1.88 -2.46 -3.22
N ARG A 154 -0.96 -1.50 -3.14
CA ARG A 154 -1.10 -0.15 -3.71
C ARG A 154 -2.30 0.67 -3.20
N ALA A 155 -3.02 0.24 -2.17
CA ALA A 155 -4.09 1.05 -1.57
C ALA A 155 -3.54 2.36 -0.98
N ARG A 156 -4.35 3.42 -1.02
CA ARG A 156 -3.97 4.78 -0.62
C ARG A 156 -4.85 5.28 0.52
N PHE A 157 -4.25 5.50 1.67
CA PHE A 157 -4.91 6.10 2.84
C PHE A 157 -4.43 7.53 2.99
N ARG A 158 -5.22 8.49 2.52
CA ARG A 158 -4.88 9.93 2.56
C ARG A 158 -5.09 10.55 3.94
N ALA A 159 -5.98 9.97 4.75
CA ALA A 159 -6.20 10.32 6.13
C ALA A 159 -5.91 9.12 7.05
N ARG A 160 -6.44 9.11 8.29
CA ARG A 160 -6.12 8.06 9.26
C ARG A 160 -6.68 6.72 8.81
N ALA A 161 -5.91 5.66 9.05
CA ALA A 161 -6.34 4.29 8.84
C ALA A 161 -6.32 3.50 10.16
N ASP A 162 -7.40 2.81 10.50
CA ASP A 162 -7.49 2.05 11.75
C ASP A 162 -7.79 0.57 11.48
N PHE A 163 -6.83 -0.30 11.78
CA PHE A 163 -6.96 -1.76 11.76
C PHE A 163 -6.88 -2.35 13.19
N THR A 164 -7.18 -1.56 14.21
CA THR A 164 -7.11 -1.99 15.61
C THR A 164 -7.98 -3.22 15.83
N GLY A 165 -7.38 -4.28 16.35
CA GLY A 165 -8.06 -5.55 16.62
C GLY A 165 -8.55 -6.30 15.38
N ALA A 166 -8.20 -5.87 14.16
CA ALA A 166 -8.54 -6.59 12.94
C ALA A 166 -7.89 -7.99 12.94
N SER A 167 -8.57 -8.97 12.36
CA SER A 167 -8.07 -10.35 12.24
C SER A 167 -7.98 -10.77 10.79
N PHE A 168 -6.80 -11.23 10.37
CA PHE A 168 -6.48 -11.73 9.04
C PHE A 168 -6.24 -13.23 9.14
N SER A 169 -7.17 -14.03 8.61
CA SER A 169 -7.08 -15.49 8.64
C SER A 169 -6.23 -16.00 7.46
N GLY A 170 -6.43 -15.43 6.27
CA GLY A 170 -5.56 -15.61 5.11
C GLY A 170 -4.37 -14.64 5.08
N MET A 171 -3.82 -14.41 3.88
CA MET A 171 -2.72 -13.47 3.67
C MET A 171 -3.21 -12.03 3.86
N ALA A 172 -2.47 -11.23 4.63
CA ALA A 172 -2.65 -9.79 4.71
C ALA A 172 -1.61 -9.10 3.82
N TRP A 173 -2.01 -8.67 2.63
CA TRP A 173 -1.10 -8.11 1.64
C TRP A 173 -1.21 -6.58 1.60
N PHE A 174 -0.30 -5.89 2.29
CA PHE A 174 -0.14 -4.43 2.24
C PHE A 174 1.07 -3.99 1.41
N GLY A 175 2.04 -4.87 1.17
CA GLY A 175 3.29 -4.56 0.48
C GLY A 175 3.28 -4.96 -1.00
N ARG A 176 4.44 -5.38 -1.50
CA ARG A 176 4.63 -6.04 -2.82
C ARG A 176 5.18 -7.46 -2.60
N GLY A 177 4.42 -8.50 -2.93
CA GLY A 177 4.80 -9.91 -2.81
C GLY A 177 5.63 -10.44 -3.99
N THR A 178 6.33 -11.56 -3.74
CA THR A 178 7.22 -12.28 -4.68
C THR A 178 6.72 -13.69 -4.99
N GLU A 179 5.41 -13.94 -4.93
CA GLU A 179 4.88 -15.27 -5.22
C GLU A 179 3.78 -15.21 -6.28
N THR A 180 3.97 -16.10 -7.26
CA THR A 180 3.03 -16.52 -8.30
C THR A 180 1.76 -17.03 -7.63
N TRP A 181 0.71 -16.23 -7.62
CA TRP A 181 -0.58 -16.61 -7.07
C TRP A 181 -1.66 -16.46 -8.15
N TRP A 182 -2.02 -17.63 -8.70
CA TRP A 182 -3.24 -18.03 -9.41
C TRP A 182 -3.63 -17.24 -10.67
N ASP A 183 -3.03 -17.60 -11.80
CA ASP A 183 -3.41 -17.18 -13.17
C ASP A 183 -4.83 -17.65 -13.61
N ASP A 184 -5.59 -18.33 -12.73
CA ASP A 184 -6.85 -19.02 -13.11
C ASP A 184 -8.11 -18.52 -12.34
N ASP A 185 -8.07 -17.38 -11.64
CA ASP A 185 -9.26 -16.85 -10.92
C ASP A 185 -10.10 -15.88 -11.79
N GLU A 186 -11.39 -16.19 -11.96
CA GLU A 186 -12.39 -15.40 -12.69
C GLU A 186 -12.58 -13.99 -12.06
N ALA A 187 -12.21 -13.80 -10.79
CA ALA A 187 -12.17 -12.49 -10.16
C ALA A 187 -11.10 -11.56 -10.75
N TRP A 188 -10.02 -12.10 -11.34
CA TRP A 188 -8.92 -11.32 -11.93
C TRP A 188 -9.25 -10.75 -13.29
N ASP A 189 -10.01 -11.47 -14.12
CA ASP A 189 -10.53 -10.99 -15.42
C ASP A 189 -11.29 -9.65 -15.25
N THR A 190 -12.01 -9.50 -14.13
CA THR A 190 -12.79 -8.28 -13.83
C THR A 190 -11.90 -7.08 -13.49
N VAL A 191 -10.69 -7.30 -12.98
CA VAL A 191 -9.76 -6.22 -12.60
C VAL A 191 -9.04 -5.67 -13.83
N GLU A 192 -8.70 -6.51 -14.81
CA GLU A 192 -8.07 -6.11 -16.08
C GLU A 192 -8.96 -5.20 -16.94
N GLU A 193 -10.27 -5.38 -16.85
CA GLU A 193 -11.24 -4.57 -17.59
C GLU A 193 -11.46 -3.16 -16.99
N ILE A 194 -10.94 -2.87 -15.79
CA ILE A 194 -11.09 -1.57 -15.14
C ILE A 194 -10.02 -0.60 -15.65
N ASP A 195 -10.45 0.44 -16.37
CA ASP A 195 -9.60 1.60 -16.68
C ASP A 195 -9.24 2.32 -15.36
N PRO A 196 -7.97 2.24 -14.90
CA PRO A 196 -7.64 2.67 -13.57
C PRO A 196 -7.67 4.20 -13.49
N ALA A 197 -8.02 4.68 -12.30
CA ALA A 197 -8.01 6.09 -11.96
C ALA A 197 -6.68 6.77 -12.31
N PRO A 198 -6.67 8.00 -12.87
CA PRO A 198 -5.44 8.78 -13.00
C PRO A 198 -4.72 8.88 -11.65
N TRP A 199 -3.42 8.65 -11.67
CA TRP A 199 -2.57 8.74 -10.50
C TRP A 199 -2.44 10.21 -10.08
N ASP A 200 -3.16 10.60 -9.03
CA ASP A 200 -3.23 11.98 -8.52
C ASP A 200 -2.58 12.04 -7.13
N GLU A 201 -1.32 11.62 -7.03
CA GLU A 201 -0.54 11.66 -5.79
C GLU A 201 0.43 12.83 -5.76
N LEU A 202 0.51 13.49 -4.60
CA LEU A 202 1.43 14.59 -4.36
C LEU A 202 2.88 14.17 -4.63
N ASN A 203 3.54 14.87 -5.56
CA ASN A 203 4.87 14.55 -6.06
C ASN A 203 4.95 13.24 -6.83
N GLU A 204 3.86 12.73 -7.40
CA GLU A 204 3.85 11.55 -8.30
C GLU A 204 2.94 11.78 -9.51
N ASP A 205 2.79 13.02 -9.98
CA ASP A 205 1.91 13.41 -11.09
C ASP A 205 2.42 12.94 -12.48
N ASP A 206 3.13 11.82 -12.55
CA ASP A 206 3.65 11.29 -13.81
C ASP A 206 2.58 10.43 -14.52
N PRO A 207 2.08 10.84 -15.69
CA PRO A 207 1.10 10.06 -16.45
C PRO A 207 1.68 8.75 -17.03
N GLU A 208 3.00 8.55 -16.99
CA GLU A 208 3.69 7.30 -17.37
C GLU A 208 3.97 6.38 -16.17
N TRP A 209 3.54 6.80 -14.97
CA TRP A 209 3.53 5.93 -13.80
C TRP A 209 2.58 4.75 -14.07
N PRO A 210 2.93 3.49 -13.73
CA PRO A 210 2.17 2.31 -14.11
C PRO A 210 0.86 2.26 -13.33
N VAL A 211 -0.14 2.95 -13.84
CA VAL A 211 -1.49 2.92 -13.29
C VAL A 211 -2.12 1.53 -13.53
N ALA A 212 -1.70 0.84 -14.60
CA ALA A 212 -2.39 -0.31 -15.16
C ALA A 212 -1.57 -1.61 -15.32
N VAL A 213 -0.36 -1.74 -14.75
CA VAL A 213 0.31 -3.07 -14.76
C VAL A 213 -0.38 -3.99 -13.76
N LEU A 214 -1.42 -4.64 -14.25
CA LEU A 214 -2.11 -5.73 -13.62
C LEU A 214 -1.36 -7.02 -13.94
N ILE A 215 -0.68 -7.52 -12.91
CA ILE A 215 -0.68 -8.91 -12.43
C ILE A 215 -0.19 -10.04 -13.38
N GLU A 216 0.05 -9.87 -14.68
CA GLU A 216 0.71 -10.93 -15.47
C GLU A 216 2.25 -10.88 -15.37
N ASP A 217 2.87 -9.70 -15.46
CA ASP A 217 4.35 -9.56 -15.45
C ASP A 217 4.97 -9.56 -14.03
N TYR A 218 4.14 -9.57 -12.97
CA TYR A 218 4.57 -9.42 -11.57
C TYR A 218 5.44 -10.55 -10.98
N GLN A 219 5.89 -11.50 -11.82
CA GLN A 219 6.40 -12.81 -11.45
C GLN A 219 7.95 -12.94 -11.43
N ASP A 220 8.72 -11.88 -11.70
CA ASP A 220 10.20 -11.93 -11.59
C ASP A 220 10.78 -10.90 -10.60
N TRP A 221 11.90 -11.29 -9.99
CA TRP A 221 12.64 -10.65 -8.89
C TRP A 221 13.19 -9.24 -9.23
N GLU A 222 13.01 -8.77 -10.47
CA GLU A 222 13.64 -7.57 -11.04
C GLU A 222 12.68 -6.35 -11.19
N GLU A 223 11.42 -6.46 -10.75
CA GLU A 223 10.37 -5.55 -11.22
C GLU A 223 9.76 -4.61 -10.16
N GLY A 224 10.32 -3.41 -9.94
CA GLY A 224 9.84 -2.47 -8.91
C GLY A 224 8.40 -1.89 -9.01
N GLY A 225 7.80 -1.63 -7.85
CA GLY A 225 6.49 -0.99 -7.68
C GLY A 225 6.19 -0.73 -6.20
N ASP A 226 5.23 0.14 -5.91
CA ASP A 226 4.91 0.61 -4.55
C ASP A 226 3.91 -0.29 -3.80
N GLY A 227 4.07 -0.42 -2.48
CA GLY A 227 3.06 -1.04 -1.60
C GLY A 227 1.91 -0.08 -1.29
N ALA A 228 1.11 -0.43 -0.28
CA ALA A 228 0.12 0.45 0.32
C ALA A 228 0.80 1.70 0.90
N ARG A 229 0.14 2.85 0.78
CA ARG A 229 0.65 4.13 1.28
C ARG A 229 -0.29 4.69 2.33
N PHE A 230 0.27 4.99 3.50
CA PHE A 230 -0.41 5.65 4.60
C PHE A 230 0.17 7.06 4.74
N ALA A 231 -0.60 8.09 4.39
CA ALA A 231 -0.16 9.48 4.48
C ALA A 231 -0.24 10.03 5.92
N ALA A 232 -1.17 9.49 6.72
CA ALA A 232 -1.38 9.83 8.12
C ALA A 232 -1.17 8.62 9.03
N ASP A 233 -1.47 8.78 10.32
CA ASP A 233 -1.27 7.73 11.32
C ASP A 233 -2.07 6.47 10.96
N VAL A 234 -1.44 5.30 11.15
CA VAL A 234 -2.07 4.00 11.01
C VAL A 234 -1.90 3.14 12.26
N SER A 235 -3.00 2.50 12.68
CA SER A 235 -3.01 1.58 13.81
C SER A 235 -3.25 0.15 13.36
N PHE A 236 -2.39 -0.76 13.78
CA PHE A 236 -2.55 -2.21 13.78
C PHE A 236 -2.50 -2.74 15.22
N VAL A 237 -2.90 -1.92 16.20
CA VAL A 237 -2.86 -2.29 17.63
C VAL A 237 -3.71 -3.54 17.86
N ASP A 238 -3.11 -4.53 18.52
CA ASP A 238 -3.74 -5.83 18.81
C ASP A 238 -4.31 -6.57 17.58
N ALA A 239 -3.90 -6.20 16.36
CA ALA A 239 -4.26 -6.90 15.13
C ALA A 239 -3.67 -8.32 15.13
N ARG A 240 -4.37 -9.25 14.48
CA ARG A 240 -4.00 -10.68 14.45
C ARG A 240 -3.81 -11.14 13.02
N PHE A 241 -2.61 -11.60 12.70
CA PHE A 241 -2.25 -12.15 11.40
C PHE A 241 -2.01 -13.65 11.59
N ALA A 242 -3.01 -14.47 11.24
CA ALA A 242 -2.89 -15.92 11.28
C ALA A 242 -2.08 -16.43 10.07
N GLY A 243 -2.36 -15.88 8.88
CA GLY A 243 -1.55 -16.09 7.67
C GLY A 243 -0.37 -15.13 7.53
N PRO A 244 0.31 -15.14 6.37
CA PRO A 244 1.43 -14.24 6.09
C PRO A 244 1.01 -12.77 6.13
N ALA A 245 1.87 -11.93 6.70
CA ALA A 245 1.67 -10.48 6.80
C ALA A 245 2.74 -9.75 5.97
N TRP A 246 2.33 -9.27 4.81
CA TRP A 246 3.25 -8.73 3.82
C TRP A 246 3.18 -7.21 3.78
N PHE A 247 4.21 -6.53 4.29
CA PHE A 247 4.34 -5.06 4.32
C PHE A 247 5.58 -4.56 3.56
N TYR A 248 6.26 -5.40 2.79
CA TYR A 248 7.45 -5.00 2.04
C TYR A 248 7.10 -3.89 1.04
N TYR A 249 7.83 -2.77 1.04
CA TYR A 249 7.51 -1.56 0.28
C TYR A 249 6.19 -0.85 0.65
N ALA A 250 5.46 -1.30 1.67
CA ALA A 250 4.41 -0.45 2.23
C ALA A 250 5.05 0.79 2.86
N ARG A 251 4.39 1.94 2.75
CA ARG A 251 4.93 3.25 3.11
C ARG A 251 4.12 3.89 4.21
N PHE A 252 4.81 4.28 5.28
CA PHE A 252 4.20 4.95 6.44
C PHE A 252 4.74 6.38 6.53
N GLY A 253 3.93 7.34 6.08
CA GLY A 253 4.25 8.78 6.10
C GLY A 253 4.15 9.43 7.48
N ALA A 254 3.49 8.76 8.43
CA ALA A 254 3.32 9.19 9.81
C ALA A 254 3.48 7.99 10.77
N ALA A 255 2.94 8.08 11.99
CA ALA A 255 3.12 7.02 12.98
C ALA A 255 2.42 5.73 12.53
N ALA A 256 3.15 4.61 12.57
CA ALA A 256 2.61 3.28 12.30
C ALA A 256 2.82 2.39 13.53
N THR A 257 1.73 2.03 14.20
CA THR A 257 1.79 1.23 15.43
C THR A 257 1.25 -0.18 15.20
N PHE A 258 2.05 -1.16 15.59
CA PHE A 258 1.74 -2.59 15.63
C PHE A 258 1.75 -3.08 17.08
N ALA A 259 1.50 -2.20 18.04
CA ALA A 259 1.65 -2.54 19.44
C ALA A 259 0.66 -3.65 19.84
N GLY A 260 1.16 -4.73 20.43
CA GLY A 260 0.35 -5.90 20.77
C GLY A 260 -0.08 -6.77 19.58
N ALA A 261 0.31 -6.44 18.34
CA ALA A 261 -0.02 -7.23 17.17
C ALA A 261 0.54 -8.66 17.28
N ARG A 262 -0.20 -9.64 16.75
CA ARG A 262 0.17 -11.05 16.78
C ARG A 262 0.36 -11.57 15.37
N PHE A 263 1.51 -12.16 15.11
CA PHE A 263 1.86 -12.76 13.83
C PHE A 263 2.08 -14.27 14.05
N ALA A 264 1.39 -15.10 13.29
CA ALA A 264 1.59 -16.56 13.29
C ALA A 264 2.26 -17.06 12.00
N GLY A 265 2.06 -16.35 10.89
CA GLY A 265 2.74 -16.61 9.61
C GLY A 265 4.01 -15.78 9.41
N ARG A 266 4.57 -15.88 8.20
CA ARG A 266 5.74 -15.07 7.81
C ARG A 266 5.40 -13.57 7.80
N VAL A 267 6.35 -12.72 8.21
CA VAL A 267 6.21 -11.27 8.18
C VAL A 267 7.31 -10.65 7.32
N HIS A 268 6.94 -9.70 6.45
CA HIS A 268 7.88 -8.83 5.77
C HIS A 268 7.60 -7.38 6.11
N LEU A 269 8.29 -6.84 7.10
CA LEU A 269 8.16 -5.47 7.55
C LEU A 269 9.56 -4.85 7.70
N ASP A 270 9.94 -3.98 6.78
CA ASP A 270 11.28 -3.36 6.71
C ASP A 270 11.30 -1.88 7.10
N GLN A 271 10.15 -1.33 7.45
CA GLN A 271 9.96 0.09 7.70
C GLN A 271 10.52 0.51 9.08
N PRO A 272 11.51 1.41 9.15
CA PRO A 272 12.21 1.72 10.40
C PRO A 272 11.38 2.55 11.38
N ALA A 273 10.24 3.10 10.93
CA ALA A 273 9.40 4.02 11.68
C ALA A 273 8.19 3.36 12.37
N VAL A 274 8.22 2.03 12.55
CA VAL A 274 7.12 1.29 13.17
C VAL A 274 7.36 1.01 14.65
N ASP A 275 6.27 1.02 15.42
CA ASP A 275 6.25 0.59 16.82
C ASP A 275 5.75 -0.85 16.94
N LEU A 276 6.62 -1.77 17.36
CA LEU A 276 6.32 -3.19 17.58
C LEU A 276 6.24 -3.54 19.08
N THR A 277 5.99 -2.55 19.94
CA THR A 277 5.93 -2.75 21.40
C THR A 277 4.88 -3.80 21.77
N ARG A 278 5.28 -4.85 22.50
CA ARG A 278 4.43 -6.01 22.87
C ARG A 278 3.91 -6.81 21.67
N ALA A 279 4.40 -6.57 20.45
CA ALA A 279 4.07 -7.44 19.33
C ALA A 279 4.70 -8.82 19.55
N HIS A 280 4.06 -9.84 19.01
CA HIS A 280 4.47 -11.23 19.20
C HIS A 280 4.43 -11.97 17.87
N TRP A 281 5.50 -12.67 17.54
CA TRP A 281 5.57 -13.58 16.41
C TRP A 281 5.71 -15.02 16.89
N ALA A 282 4.63 -15.79 16.79
CA ALA A 282 4.71 -17.23 16.98
C ALA A 282 5.56 -17.78 15.83
N SER A 283 6.71 -18.37 16.16
CA SER A 283 7.62 -18.94 15.17
C SER A 283 6.84 -19.79 14.17
N GLY A 284 6.74 -19.32 12.92
CA GLY A 284 5.93 -19.96 11.90
C GLY A 284 6.45 -21.35 11.57
N ASN A 285 5.55 -22.28 11.25
CA ASN A 285 5.88 -23.59 10.67
C ASN A 285 6.17 -23.50 9.15
N GLU A 286 6.20 -22.30 8.59
CA GLU A 286 6.41 -22.04 7.16
C GLU A 286 7.91 -21.87 6.86
N ASP A 287 8.37 -22.48 5.77
CA ASP A 287 9.74 -22.30 5.27
C ASP A 287 9.99 -20.81 4.95
N GLY A 288 11.16 -20.28 5.30
CA GLY A 288 11.62 -18.91 4.97
C GLY A 288 11.75 -17.93 6.15
N GLU A 289 12.59 -16.91 6.00
CA GLU A 289 12.88 -15.94 7.06
C GLU A 289 11.84 -14.79 7.08
N SER A 290 11.42 -14.39 8.28
CA SER A 290 10.68 -13.13 8.47
C SER A 290 11.63 -11.95 8.54
N VAL A 291 11.24 -10.83 7.94
CA VAL A 291 12.02 -9.59 7.92
C VAL A 291 11.40 -8.59 8.89
N TRP A 292 12.25 -8.11 9.80
CA TRP A 292 11.91 -7.10 10.80
C TRP A 292 12.76 -5.85 10.62
N PRO A 293 12.24 -4.66 11.00
CA PRO A 293 12.98 -3.42 10.88
C PRO A 293 14.20 -3.43 11.80
N LEU A 294 15.30 -2.80 11.37
CA LEU A 294 16.50 -2.67 12.18
C LEU A 294 16.17 -1.95 13.49
N GLY A 295 16.63 -2.51 14.62
CA GLY A 295 16.26 -2.04 15.95
C GLY A 295 15.21 -2.91 16.64
N TRP A 296 14.61 -3.85 15.93
CA TRP A 296 13.72 -4.87 16.48
C TRP A 296 14.28 -6.26 16.25
N THR A 297 14.08 -7.15 17.21
CA THR A 297 14.45 -8.56 17.12
C THR A 297 13.44 -9.41 17.87
N VAL A 298 13.37 -10.69 17.53
CA VAL A 298 12.54 -11.67 18.22
C VAL A 298 13.34 -12.21 19.39
N ARG A 299 12.79 -12.15 20.61
CA ARG A 299 13.45 -12.72 21.78
C ARG A 299 13.40 -14.25 21.72
N PRO A 300 14.54 -14.97 21.60
CA PRO A 300 14.54 -16.41 21.38
C PRO A 300 14.00 -17.24 22.56
N ALA A 301 14.10 -16.71 23.79
CA ALA A 301 13.81 -17.45 25.02
C ALA A 301 12.32 -17.44 25.44
N ASP A 302 11.53 -16.46 24.98
CA ASP A 302 10.19 -16.17 25.53
C ASP A 302 9.05 -16.44 24.51
N GLY A 303 9.31 -17.21 23.46
CA GLY A 303 8.24 -17.75 22.61
C GLY A 303 7.74 -16.84 21.49
N GLY A 304 8.44 -15.75 21.16
CA GLY A 304 8.12 -14.95 19.97
C GLY A 304 8.03 -13.43 20.14
N ASP A 305 8.19 -12.91 21.35
CA ASP A 305 8.06 -11.47 21.61
C ASP A 305 9.04 -10.62 20.78
N LEU A 306 8.52 -9.58 20.13
CA LEU A 306 9.32 -8.56 19.45
C LEU A 306 9.79 -7.53 20.47
N VAL A 307 11.10 -7.31 20.49
CA VAL A 307 11.76 -6.48 21.50
C VAL A 307 12.82 -5.60 20.84
N PRO A 308 13.19 -4.46 21.48
CA PRO A 308 14.34 -3.66 21.06
C PRO A 308 15.60 -4.52 20.91
N ASP A 309 16.24 -4.47 19.73
CA ASP A 309 17.48 -5.18 19.45
C ASP A 309 18.66 -4.48 20.14
N THR A 310 19.12 -5.06 21.24
CA THR A 310 20.25 -4.50 22.00
C THR A 310 21.57 -4.56 21.25
N SER A 311 21.69 -5.41 20.22
CA SER A 311 22.89 -5.47 19.39
C SER A 311 23.08 -4.20 18.58
N VAL A 312 22.02 -3.41 18.37
CA VAL A 312 22.04 -2.10 17.71
C VAL A 312 21.52 -1.00 18.65
N ALA A 313 21.61 -1.20 19.97
CA ALA A 313 21.10 -0.30 21.01
C ALA A 313 21.45 1.18 20.82
N PRO A 314 22.68 1.55 20.38
CA PRO A 314 22.96 2.95 20.08
C PRO A 314 21.98 3.53 19.06
N TYR A 315 21.47 2.75 18.10
CA TYR A 315 20.54 3.19 17.06
C TYR A 315 19.05 2.94 17.38
N THR A 316 18.71 1.84 18.05
CA THR A 316 17.36 1.25 18.14
C THR A 316 16.19 2.23 17.91
N GLY A 317 15.59 2.16 16.71
CA GLY A 317 14.37 2.89 16.36
C GLY A 317 14.50 4.41 16.25
N GLN A 318 15.71 4.99 16.24
CA GLN A 318 15.87 6.46 16.25
C GLN A 318 15.26 7.16 15.04
N LEU A 319 15.19 6.51 13.88
CA LEU A 319 14.50 7.07 12.71
C LEU A 319 12.96 7.10 12.85
N ALA A 320 12.40 6.32 13.78
CA ALA A 320 10.97 6.35 14.13
C ALA A 320 10.60 7.54 15.02
N VAL A 321 11.59 8.15 15.69
CA VAL A 321 11.32 9.24 16.64
C VAL A 321 10.97 10.53 15.87
N PRO A 322 9.87 11.23 16.19
CA PRO A 322 9.47 12.44 15.46
C PRO A 322 10.49 13.59 15.52
N ASP A 323 11.28 13.64 16.61
CA ASP A 323 12.27 14.68 16.86
C ASP A 323 13.37 14.69 15.76
N PRO A 324 13.54 15.80 15.02
CA PRO A 324 14.55 15.88 13.95
C PRO A 324 15.99 15.71 14.42
N ALA A 325 16.33 16.16 15.63
CA ALA A 325 17.68 16.05 16.17
C ALA A 325 18.01 14.60 16.56
N VAL A 326 17.04 13.86 17.12
CA VAL A 326 17.18 12.42 17.38
C VAL A 326 17.36 11.65 16.08
N ARG A 327 16.58 11.97 15.03
CA ARG A 327 16.74 11.31 13.72
C ARG A 327 18.11 11.59 13.08
N ALA A 328 18.59 12.83 13.18
CA ALA A 328 19.91 13.20 12.68
C ALA A 328 21.04 12.48 13.43
N ALA A 329 20.93 12.38 14.77
CA ALA A 329 21.85 11.56 15.57
C ALA A 329 21.79 10.08 15.14
N GLY A 330 20.59 9.56 14.89
CA GLY A 330 20.36 8.20 14.40
C GLY A 330 21.08 7.89 13.09
N LEU A 331 21.14 8.83 12.14
CA LEU A 331 21.94 8.67 10.91
C LEU A 331 23.43 8.52 11.21
N GLY A 332 23.97 9.33 12.11
CA GLY A 332 25.39 9.23 12.52
C GLY A 332 25.70 7.91 13.23
N ILE A 333 24.76 7.41 14.02
CA ILE A 333 24.92 6.13 14.71
C ILE A 333 24.85 4.96 13.72
N LEU A 334 23.95 4.99 12.74
CA LEU A 334 23.91 4.01 11.65
C LEU A 334 25.22 3.97 10.88
N ASP A 335 25.80 5.14 10.60
CA ASP A 335 27.09 5.26 9.93
C ASP A 335 28.21 4.56 10.70
N GLN A 336 28.33 4.87 11.99
CA GLN A 336 29.32 4.27 12.88
C GLN A 336 29.09 2.76 13.05
N LEU A 337 27.83 2.34 13.16
CA LEU A 337 27.46 0.93 13.29
C LEU A 337 27.92 0.11 12.08
N GLY A 338 27.82 0.65 10.87
CA GLY A 338 28.31 -0.02 9.66
C GLY A 338 29.85 -0.07 9.56
N ASP A 339 30.55 0.87 10.18
CA ASP A 339 32.01 0.84 10.31
C ASP A 339 32.47 -0.19 11.34
N ASP A 340 31.83 -0.19 12.51
CA ASP A 340 32.15 -1.10 13.62
C ASP A 340 31.77 -2.55 13.31
N ARG A 341 30.69 -2.76 12.55
CA ARG A 341 30.10 -4.07 12.22
C ARG A 341 29.88 -4.23 10.72
N PRO A 342 30.91 -4.64 9.96
CA PRO A 342 30.82 -4.82 8.51
C PRO A 342 29.69 -5.74 8.04
N GLU A 343 29.34 -6.75 8.84
CA GLU A 343 28.24 -7.68 8.58
C GLU A 343 26.86 -7.01 8.59
N LEU A 344 26.72 -5.82 9.19
CA LEU A 344 25.48 -5.06 9.19
C LEU A 344 25.34 -4.06 8.05
N ARG A 345 26.39 -3.77 7.28
CA ARG A 345 26.40 -2.66 6.30
C ARG A 345 25.21 -2.69 5.35
N GLN A 346 24.84 -3.88 4.85
CA GLN A 346 23.69 -4.03 3.98
C GLN A 346 22.36 -3.75 4.68
N ARG A 347 22.21 -4.15 5.96
CA ARG A 347 21.02 -3.84 6.77
C ARG A 347 20.94 -2.36 7.11
N VAL A 348 22.07 -1.71 7.37
CA VAL A 348 22.16 -0.26 7.58
C VAL A 348 21.71 0.48 6.30
N LEU A 349 22.26 0.11 5.14
CA LEU A 349 21.83 0.70 3.87
C LEU A 349 20.35 0.45 3.58
N ALA A 350 19.85 -0.77 3.81
CA ALA A 350 18.43 -1.09 3.64
C ALA A 350 17.54 -0.22 4.55
N THR A 351 17.99 0.06 5.78
CA THR A 351 17.29 0.95 6.72
C THR A 351 17.24 2.39 6.22
N LEU A 352 18.36 2.91 5.67
CA LEU A 352 18.40 4.25 5.07
C LEU A 352 17.52 4.34 3.81
N CYS A 353 17.56 3.30 2.96
CA CYS A 353 16.70 3.18 1.80
C CYS A 353 15.21 3.10 2.18
N ALA A 354 14.85 2.36 3.23
CA ALA A 354 13.49 2.32 3.77
C ALA A 354 13.05 3.69 4.28
N PHE A 355 13.92 4.41 5.01
CA PHE A 355 13.66 5.79 5.43
C PHE A 355 13.44 6.74 4.23
N LEU A 356 14.21 6.59 3.14
CA LEU A 356 14.03 7.37 1.91
C LEU A 356 12.77 6.96 1.13
N ARG A 357 12.24 5.76 1.32
CA ARG A 357 10.93 5.37 0.77
C ARG A 357 9.75 5.95 1.55
N ILE A 358 9.96 6.50 2.76
CA ILE A 358 8.90 7.22 3.49
C ILE A 358 8.40 8.40 2.64
N PRO A 359 7.08 8.54 2.42
CA PRO A 359 6.53 9.58 1.56
C PRO A 359 6.81 10.99 2.08
N ILE A 360 6.95 11.95 1.15
CA ILE A 360 7.04 13.38 1.48
C ILE A 360 5.61 13.95 1.55
N PRO A 361 5.17 14.49 2.71
CA PRO A 361 3.77 14.88 2.93
C PRO A 361 3.44 16.30 2.42
N PHE A 362 4.23 16.85 1.50
CA PHE A 362 4.04 18.19 0.95
C PHE A 362 4.57 18.29 -0.49
N ASP A 363 4.02 19.22 -1.28
CA ASP A 363 4.43 19.41 -2.68
C ASP A 363 5.85 20.01 -2.74
N LEU A 364 6.77 19.31 -3.38
CA LEU A 364 8.14 19.74 -3.61
C LEU A 364 8.23 20.89 -4.61
N ARG A 365 7.23 21.04 -5.49
CA ARG A 365 7.14 22.09 -6.52
C ARG A 365 6.53 23.38 -5.98
N ALA A 366 5.91 23.34 -4.80
CA ALA A 366 5.34 24.54 -4.18
C ALA A 366 6.43 25.54 -3.77
N ASN A 367 6.11 26.83 -3.90
CA ASN A 367 7.00 27.92 -3.50
C ASN A 367 6.99 28.13 -1.99
N GLY A 368 8.18 28.24 -1.39
CA GLY A 368 8.35 28.40 0.05
C GLY A 368 8.21 27.07 0.81
N ARG A 369 8.93 26.95 1.93
CA ARG A 369 8.91 25.76 2.79
C ARG A 369 8.86 26.16 4.25
N THR A 370 8.11 25.43 5.07
CA THR A 370 8.12 25.62 6.52
C THR A 370 9.44 25.13 7.11
N THR A 371 9.73 25.50 8.36
CA THR A 371 10.93 25.04 9.07
C THR A 371 10.95 23.50 9.19
N GLU A 372 9.81 22.87 9.44
CA GLU A 372 9.69 21.41 9.53
C GLU A 372 9.95 20.74 8.18
N GLN A 373 9.42 21.31 7.09
CA GLN A 373 9.64 20.79 5.73
C GLN A 373 11.12 20.89 5.35
N VAL A 374 11.78 22.02 5.65
CA VAL A 374 13.22 22.19 5.43
C VAL A 374 14.04 21.20 6.27
N ALA A 375 13.66 20.99 7.53
CA ALA A 375 14.33 20.01 8.39
C ALA A 375 14.20 18.58 7.86
N LEU A 376 13.02 18.19 7.36
CA LEU A 376 12.80 16.87 6.75
C LEU A 376 13.66 16.68 5.49
N LEU A 377 13.67 17.65 4.58
CA LEU A 377 14.50 17.58 3.37
C LEU A 377 15.99 17.53 3.73
N SER A 378 16.43 18.32 4.70
CA SER A 378 17.83 18.32 5.18
C SER A 378 18.22 16.95 5.73
N LEU A 379 17.35 16.31 6.51
CA LEU A 379 17.57 14.97 7.06
C LEU A 379 17.65 13.90 5.95
N ARG A 380 16.76 13.97 4.96
CA ARG A 380 16.78 13.05 3.80
C ARG A 380 18.03 13.24 2.95
N GLN A 381 18.46 14.48 2.74
CA GLN A 381 19.71 14.77 2.04
C GLN A 381 20.94 14.24 2.79
N GLN A 382 20.96 14.32 4.13
CA GLN A 382 22.03 13.71 4.94
C GLN A 382 22.07 12.18 4.77
N ALA A 383 20.90 11.52 4.74
CA ALA A 383 20.83 10.08 4.48
C ALA A 383 21.36 9.73 3.07
N GLN A 384 20.97 10.49 2.04
CA GLN A 384 21.50 10.33 0.67
C GLN A 384 23.03 10.53 0.62
N GLN A 385 23.55 11.55 1.29
CA GLN A 385 24.98 11.84 1.35
C GLN A 385 25.77 10.75 2.08
N LEU A 386 25.22 10.18 3.15
CA LEU A 386 25.80 9.03 3.85
C LEU A 386 25.91 7.83 2.89
N ILE A 387 24.82 7.48 2.21
CA ILE A 387 24.81 6.41 1.20
C ILE A 387 25.89 6.66 0.15
N ALA A 388 25.90 7.84 -0.47
CA ALA A 388 26.88 8.19 -1.51
C ALA A 388 28.33 8.10 -1.00
N ARG A 389 28.61 8.63 0.20
CA ARG A 389 29.94 8.54 0.83
C ARG A 389 30.40 7.10 1.01
N ARG A 390 29.51 6.19 1.39
CA ARG A 390 29.85 4.78 1.62
C ARG A 390 29.98 3.95 0.35
N LEU A 391 29.41 4.40 -0.76
CA LEU A 391 29.56 3.72 -2.05
C LEU A 391 30.72 4.25 -2.90
N ARG A 392 31.20 5.48 -2.65
CA ARG A 392 32.34 6.05 -3.37
C ARG A 392 33.65 5.31 -3.03
N PRO A 393 34.48 4.99 -4.04
CA PRO A 393 35.80 4.41 -3.83
C PRO A 393 36.68 5.30 -2.94
N GLY A 394 37.31 4.68 -1.95
CA GLY A 394 38.21 5.36 -1.04
C GLY A 394 38.21 4.77 0.36
N PRO A 395 38.93 5.41 1.30
CA PRO A 395 38.90 5.01 2.70
C PRO A 395 37.47 5.05 3.25
N GLY A 396 37.00 3.93 3.82
CA GLY A 396 35.66 3.82 4.40
C GLY A 396 34.56 3.37 3.44
N GLN A 397 34.89 2.99 2.19
CA GLN A 397 33.94 2.38 1.25
C GLN A 397 33.37 1.08 1.81
N TRP A 398 32.09 0.84 1.54
CA TRP A 398 31.39 -0.41 1.75
C TRP A 398 31.20 -1.09 0.38
N PRO A 399 32.10 -2.00 -0.03
CA PRO A 399 32.09 -2.57 -1.37
C PRO A 399 30.98 -3.62 -1.56
N GLY A 400 30.46 -3.72 -2.79
CA GLY A 400 29.52 -4.78 -3.17
C GLY A 400 28.12 -4.67 -2.57
N MET A 401 27.72 -3.47 -2.16
CA MET A 401 26.40 -3.20 -1.57
C MET A 401 25.31 -3.14 -2.62
N ASN A 402 24.08 -3.43 -2.19
CA ASN A 402 22.85 -3.28 -2.96
C ASN A 402 22.04 -2.09 -2.44
N LEU A 403 21.40 -1.35 -3.35
CA LEU A 403 20.51 -0.23 -3.03
C LEU A 403 19.10 -0.54 -3.51
N TRP A 404 18.10 -0.39 -2.63
CA TRP A 404 16.69 -0.57 -2.95
C TRP A 404 15.91 0.70 -2.69
N LEU A 405 15.83 1.56 -3.70
CA LEU A 405 15.21 2.88 -3.67
C LEU A 405 13.96 2.93 -4.57
N SER A 406 13.38 1.78 -4.90
CA SER A 406 12.16 1.74 -5.73
C SER A 406 11.07 2.61 -5.13
N GLY A 407 10.54 3.48 -5.99
CA GLY A 407 9.49 4.41 -5.65
C GLY A 407 9.86 5.50 -4.64
N ALA A 408 11.12 5.62 -4.21
CA ALA A 408 11.54 6.66 -3.30
C ALA A 408 11.52 8.06 -3.96
N THR A 409 11.15 9.09 -3.20
CA THR A 409 11.31 10.50 -3.63
C THR A 409 12.65 11.04 -3.16
N LEU A 410 13.56 11.32 -4.09
CA LEU A 410 14.95 11.70 -3.85
C LEU A 410 15.16 13.16 -4.29
N VAL A 411 15.87 13.95 -3.49
CA VAL A 411 16.08 15.39 -3.74
C VAL A 411 17.56 15.70 -3.80
N ASP A 412 18.02 16.29 -4.90
CA ASP A 412 19.42 16.60 -5.16
C ASP A 412 20.36 15.39 -4.96
N LEU A 413 19.99 14.25 -5.56
CA LEU A 413 20.74 13.01 -5.40
C LEU A 413 22.06 13.04 -6.17
N ASP A 414 23.16 12.86 -5.47
CA ASP A 414 24.49 12.73 -6.06
C ASP A 414 25.07 11.34 -5.75
N LEU A 415 25.02 10.46 -6.76
CA LEU A 415 25.69 9.17 -6.78
C LEU A 415 26.92 9.18 -7.72
N SER A 416 27.45 10.36 -8.06
CA SER A 416 28.64 10.46 -8.90
C SER A 416 29.82 9.72 -8.28
N GLY A 417 30.51 8.93 -9.11
CA GLY A 417 31.64 8.10 -8.72
C GLY A 417 31.31 6.96 -7.74
N CYS A 418 30.03 6.67 -7.45
CA CYS A 418 29.67 5.58 -6.54
C CYS A 418 29.82 4.20 -7.21
N GLU A 419 30.15 3.18 -6.42
CA GLU A 419 30.15 1.78 -6.84
C GLU A 419 29.14 0.96 -6.03
N ALA A 420 28.32 0.16 -6.72
CA ALA A 420 27.35 -0.74 -6.10
C ALA A 420 27.22 -2.03 -6.92
N ARG A 421 26.87 -3.13 -6.27
CA ARG A 421 26.57 -4.39 -6.97
C ARG A 421 25.25 -4.27 -7.73
N PHE A 422 24.20 -3.83 -7.05
CA PHE A 422 22.86 -3.69 -7.59
C PHE A 422 22.22 -2.39 -7.12
N VAL A 423 21.53 -1.69 -8.02
CA VAL A 423 20.81 -0.44 -7.72
C VAL A 423 19.41 -0.50 -8.30
N GLU A 424 18.40 -0.52 -7.44
CA GLU A 424 16.99 -0.55 -7.80
C GLU A 424 16.37 0.83 -7.62
N LEU A 425 15.97 1.46 -8.72
CA LEU A 425 15.41 2.81 -8.81
C LEU A 425 14.08 2.83 -9.58
N THR A 426 13.46 1.67 -9.82
CA THR A 426 12.17 1.58 -10.50
C THR A 426 11.12 2.41 -9.77
N GLY A 427 10.45 3.31 -10.50
CA GLY A 427 9.54 4.30 -9.93
C GLY A 427 10.19 5.36 -9.01
N ALA A 428 11.50 5.37 -8.80
CA ALA A 428 12.11 6.41 -7.99
C ALA A 428 11.89 7.78 -8.67
N GLN A 429 11.58 8.79 -7.87
CA GLN A 429 11.32 10.14 -8.36
C GLN A 429 12.43 11.06 -7.91
N PHE A 430 13.02 11.75 -8.86
CA PHE A 430 14.20 12.58 -8.65
C PHE A 430 13.82 14.05 -8.82
N HIS A 431 14.05 14.87 -7.81
CA HIS A 431 13.80 16.31 -7.85
C HIS A 431 15.09 17.08 -7.69
N GLY A 432 15.21 18.19 -8.42
CA GLY A 432 16.43 19.01 -8.41
C GLY A 432 17.56 18.37 -9.21
N THR A 433 18.81 18.56 -8.79
CA THR A 433 19.97 18.06 -9.55
C THR A 433 20.29 16.63 -9.21
N THR A 434 20.19 15.72 -10.18
CA THR A 434 20.58 14.31 -10.03
C THR A 434 21.86 14.00 -10.79
N ARG A 435 22.79 13.28 -10.16
CA ARG A 435 24.09 12.97 -10.76
C ARG A 435 24.46 11.49 -10.61
N PHE A 436 24.90 10.91 -11.73
CA PHE A 436 25.43 9.55 -11.81
C PHE A 436 26.80 9.50 -12.50
N ASP A 437 27.41 10.64 -12.80
CA ASP A 437 28.65 10.69 -13.58
C ASP A 437 29.79 9.88 -12.92
N GLY A 438 30.44 9.04 -13.72
CA GLY A 438 31.54 8.17 -13.26
C GLY A 438 31.13 7.05 -12.29
N SER A 439 29.85 6.85 -12.02
CA SER A 439 29.36 5.72 -11.21
C SER A 439 29.57 4.37 -11.92
N ARG A 440 29.69 3.29 -11.13
CA ARG A 440 29.84 1.91 -11.63
C ARG A 440 28.89 1.00 -10.88
N PHE A 441 27.77 0.66 -11.50
CA PHE A 441 26.80 -0.29 -10.95
C PHE A 441 26.94 -1.62 -11.69
N GLY A 442 27.07 -2.71 -10.94
CA GLY A 442 27.11 -4.07 -11.52
C GLY A 442 25.83 -4.38 -12.31
N GLN A 443 24.70 -3.99 -11.74
CA GLN A 443 23.38 -3.94 -12.37
C GLN A 443 22.62 -2.74 -11.81
N ALA A 444 21.80 -2.10 -12.64
CA ALA A 444 20.91 -1.02 -12.22
C ALA A 444 19.57 -1.15 -12.97
N SER A 445 18.47 -1.01 -12.23
CA SER A 445 17.12 -1.00 -12.77
C SER A 445 16.49 0.38 -12.55
N PHE A 446 15.95 0.96 -13.63
CA PHE A 446 15.16 2.19 -13.59
C PHE A 446 13.74 1.97 -14.15
N THR A 447 13.42 0.77 -14.63
CA THR A 447 12.18 0.46 -15.37
C THR A 447 11.77 -0.99 -15.21
N LEU A 448 10.47 -1.25 -15.34
CA LEU A 448 9.82 -2.57 -15.33
C LEU A 448 9.89 -3.37 -16.65
N GLY A 449 10.94 -3.26 -17.45
CA GLY A 449 11.00 -3.99 -18.73
C GLY A 449 10.00 -3.55 -19.82
N GLY A 450 9.09 -2.61 -19.54
CA GLY A 450 8.09 -2.04 -20.46
C GLY A 450 8.07 -0.49 -20.53
N PRO A 451 7.05 0.12 -21.17
CA PRO A 451 6.86 1.57 -21.21
C PRO A 451 6.48 2.19 -19.85
N GLU A 452 5.95 1.40 -18.92
CA GLU A 452 5.46 1.87 -17.62
C GLU A 452 6.47 1.60 -16.47
N GLY A 453 6.25 2.19 -15.28
CA GLY A 453 7.06 1.87 -14.09
C GLY A 453 8.44 2.49 -14.08
N ARG A 454 8.60 3.71 -14.59
CA ARG A 454 9.91 4.32 -14.81
C ARG A 454 10.31 5.26 -13.69
N ALA A 455 11.61 5.35 -13.46
CA ALA A 455 12.19 6.46 -12.72
C ALA A 455 11.89 7.79 -13.42
N THR A 456 11.51 8.81 -12.66
CA THR A 456 11.10 10.12 -13.19
C THR A 456 12.07 11.22 -12.74
N PHE A 457 12.45 12.12 -13.63
CA PHE A 457 13.44 13.17 -13.34
C PHE A 457 12.81 14.55 -13.50
N HIS A 458 12.62 15.24 -12.38
CA HIS A 458 12.04 16.58 -12.27
C HIS A 458 13.14 17.62 -11.98
N GLY A 459 14.11 17.71 -12.89
CA GLY A 459 15.26 18.62 -12.79
C GLY A 459 16.45 18.18 -13.64
N ASP A 460 17.58 18.84 -13.43
CA ASP A 460 18.81 18.56 -14.19
C ASP A 460 19.34 17.17 -13.85
N VAL A 461 19.72 16.42 -14.87
CA VAL A 461 20.30 15.09 -14.70
C VAL A 461 21.61 14.96 -15.44
N VAL A 462 22.63 14.48 -14.74
CA VAL A 462 23.96 14.26 -15.30
C VAL A 462 24.27 12.77 -15.29
N PHE A 463 24.02 12.13 -16.42
CA PHE A 463 24.62 10.84 -16.75
C PHE A 463 26.03 11.08 -17.31
N GLY A 464 26.92 10.09 -17.18
CA GLY A 464 28.23 10.12 -17.84
C GLY A 464 28.10 10.09 -19.37
N ALA A 465 29.12 9.57 -20.07
CA ALA A 465 29.16 9.57 -21.54
C ALA A 465 27.95 8.88 -22.20
N ASP A 466 27.30 7.92 -21.53
CA ASP A 466 26.07 7.26 -22.00
C ASP A 466 25.08 7.04 -20.85
N PRO A 467 23.83 7.54 -20.92
CA PRO A 467 22.76 7.16 -19.98
C PRO A 467 22.31 5.71 -20.22
N PRO A 468 21.76 5.01 -19.20
CA PRO A 468 21.16 3.69 -19.40
C PRO A 468 20.00 3.78 -20.42
N ALA A 469 19.89 2.79 -21.29
CA ALA A 469 18.98 2.80 -22.46
C ALA A 469 17.48 2.95 -22.14
N HIS A 470 17.08 2.83 -20.87
CA HIS A 470 15.69 2.82 -20.39
C HIS A 470 15.33 4.04 -19.52
N VAL A 471 16.21 5.04 -19.41
CA VAL A 471 15.95 6.25 -18.61
C VAL A 471 15.21 7.31 -19.44
N VAL A 472 14.04 7.74 -18.97
CA VAL A 472 13.26 8.86 -19.54
C VAL A 472 13.60 10.15 -18.79
N LEU A 473 13.88 11.24 -19.52
CA LEU A 473 14.28 12.54 -18.93
C LEU A 473 13.18 13.58 -19.12
N HIS A 474 12.65 14.14 -18.03
CA HIS A 474 11.66 15.22 -18.06
C HIS A 474 12.28 16.55 -17.60
N GLY A 475 12.99 17.24 -18.50
CA GLY A 475 13.59 18.55 -18.20
C GLY A 475 14.35 19.14 -19.38
N HIS A 476 14.54 20.46 -19.37
CA HIS A 476 15.33 21.17 -20.41
C HIS A 476 16.82 20.79 -20.28
N ARG A 477 17.42 20.40 -21.41
CA ARG A 477 18.86 20.07 -21.53
C ARG A 477 19.79 21.21 -21.14
#